data_AF-A0A919D7W8-F1
#
_entry.id   AF-A0A919D7W8-F1
#
_cell.length_a   1.000
_cell.length_b   1.000
_cell.length_c   1.000
_cell.angle_alpha   90.00
_cell.angle_beta   90.00
_cell.angle_gamma   90.00
#
_symmetry.space_group_name_H-M   'P 1'
#
loop_
_entity.id
_entity.type
_entity.pdbx_description
1 polymer ?
#
loop_
_entity_poly.entity_id
_entity_poly.type
_entity_poly.pdbx_seq_one_letter_code
_entity_poly.pdbx_strand_id
1 'polypeptide(L)'
;MRLRAPGLLGGLDGLSFAAHALGHSTTVDTDPYRVLDLSSGLTGRGAVLLDRTQEETGVERLTAVLTELGPRVGELPRESAGMAHGPAGPLALLSLAWSAGIEVLGQVTAIHRAVERILELRRDDAWGPDWRVPASWCHGSPGIARALWLAGTALDDARLRELAGETVLAALRRPPALRRIDGRVGLCHGLAGLLLITLRFAQDTADPAFRPAAHDVAGRLLDRYSASEPTTPGLLDGAAGVLLAVLSATTPVPPAWDRALLLS
;
A
#
# COMPACT_ATOMS: atom_id res chain seq x y z
N MET A 1 8.25 20.46 32.13
CA MET A 1 6.88 19.88 32.11
C MET A 1 6.74 19.13 30.79
N ARG A 2 6.54 17.81 30.86
CA ARG A 2 6.55 16.85 29.73
C ARG A 2 5.34 17.06 28.83
N LEU A 3 5.49 16.84 27.51
CA LEU A 3 4.50 16.22 26.60
C LEU A 3 5.15 15.84 25.23
N ARG A 4 5.17 14.54 24.92
CA ARG A 4 5.33 13.86 23.60
C ARG A 4 3.90 13.53 23.08
N ALA A 5 3.53 13.29 21.81
CA ALA A 5 4.18 12.64 20.65
C ALA A 5 3.56 13.07 19.28
N PRO A 6 4.22 12.86 18.10
CA PRO A 6 3.80 13.42 16.80
C PRO A 6 3.30 12.41 15.74
N GLY A 7 1.96 12.36 15.52
CA GLY A 7 1.07 11.71 14.51
C GLY A 7 1.24 11.99 13.03
N LEU A 8 0.97 11.01 12.14
CA LEU A 8 0.64 11.24 10.72
C LEU A 8 -0.66 12.06 10.61
N LEU A 9 -1.52 11.93 11.62
CA LEU A 9 -2.67 12.81 11.86
C LEU A 9 -2.63 13.49 13.24
N GLY A 10 -1.45 13.88 13.73
CA GLY A 10 -1.38 14.48 15.06
C GLY A 10 -0.01 14.96 15.49
N GLY A 11 0.58 15.92 14.78
CA GLY A 11 1.75 16.64 15.29
C GLY A 11 2.56 17.31 14.21
N LEU A 12 2.41 18.64 14.14
CA LEU A 12 3.21 19.72 13.53
C LEU A 12 3.94 19.58 12.17
N ASP A 13 4.27 18.39 11.66
CA ASP A 13 4.97 18.26 10.37
C ASP A 13 4.01 17.93 9.19
N GLY A 14 2.82 17.36 9.45
CA GLY A 14 1.81 17.04 8.41
C GLY A 14 0.75 18.13 8.16
N LEU A 15 0.52 19.00 9.15
CA LEU A 15 -0.39 20.14 9.05
C LEU A 15 0.15 21.27 8.15
N SER A 16 1.44 21.27 7.81
CA SER A 16 2.04 22.35 7.01
C SER A 16 1.90 22.15 5.49
N PHE A 17 1.72 20.92 4.99
CA PHE A 17 1.63 20.70 3.53
C PHE A 17 0.19 20.71 3.00
N ALA A 18 -0.75 20.01 3.65
CA ALA A 18 -2.12 19.90 3.11
C ALA A 18 -3.09 20.99 3.59
N ALA A 19 -2.93 21.54 4.80
CA ALA A 19 -3.84 22.58 5.32
C ALA A 19 -3.60 23.96 4.66
N HIS A 20 -2.38 24.25 4.19
CA HIS A 20 -2.08 25.48 3.45
C HIS A 20 -2.55 25.43 1.98
N ALA A 21 -2.73 24.23 1.42
CA ALA A 21 -3.17 24.06 0.04
C ALA A 21 -4.70 23.88 -0.13
N LEU A 22 -5.43 23.38 0.88
CA LEU A 22 -6.82 22.92 0.69
C LEU A 22 -7.85 23.26 1.82
N GLY A 23 -7.50 24.04 2.85
CA GLY A 23 -8.50 24.76 3.67
C GLY A 23 -9.44 23.97 4.60
N HIS A 24 -9.08 22.77 5.10
CA HIS A 24 -9.91 22.02 6.07
C HIS A 24 -9.15 21.50 7.33
N SER A 25 -9.89 21.41 8.44
CA SER A 25 -9.45 21.23 9.85
C SER A 25 -9.24 19.76 10.28
N THR A 26 -8.32 19.52 11.23
CA THR A 26 -7.91 18.19 11.75
C THR A 26 -8.45 17.91 13.16
N THR A 27 -9.17 16.80 13.33
CA THR A 27 -9.51 16.21 14.65
C THR A 27 -8.76 14.88 14.85
N VAL A 28 -8.21 14.66 16.04
CA VAL A 28 -7.47 13.44 16.43
C VAL A 28 -8.44 12.31 16.75
N ASP A 29 -8.27 11.17 16.09
CA ASP A 29 -9.09 9.96 16.28
C ASP A 29 -8.52 9.07 17.40
N THR A 30 -9.39 8.51 18.25
CA THR A 30 -9.04 7.76 19.47
C THR A 30 -9.11 6.23 19.31
N ASP A 31 -9.38 5.72 18.10
CA ASP A 31 -9.36 4.28 17.81
C ASP A 31 -7.93 3.70 18.00
N PRO A 32 -7.72 2.76 18.94
CA PRO A 32 -6.39 2.20 19.21
C PRO A 32 -5.77 1.48 18.00
N TYR A 33 -6.58 1.01 17.04
CA TYR A 33 -6.08 0.36 15.83
C TYR A 33 -5.59 1.34 14.76
N ARG A 34 -6.16 2.55 14.72
CA ARG A 34 -5.72 3.62 13.81
C ARG A 34 -4.31 4.12 14.11
N VAL A 35 -3.85 3.96 15.36
CA VAL A 35 -2.50 4.36 15.80
C VAL A 35 -1.39 3.64 15.02
N LEU A 36 -1.65 2.45 14.50
CA LEU A 36 -0.66 1.65 13.77
C LEU A 36 -0.82 1.74 12.24
N ASP A 37 -1.95 2.24 11.76
CA ASP A 37 -2.34 2.11 10.36
C ASP A 37 -1.59 3.06 9.41
N LEU A 38 -1.78 2.84 8.10
CA LEU A 38 -1.16 3.67 7.06
C LEU A 38 -1.82 5.03 6.95
N SER A 39 -3.14 5.10 7.15
CA SER A 39 -3.93 6.31 6.92
C SER A 39 -3.69 7.42 7.95
N SER A 40 -3.33 7.06 9.18
CA SER A 40 -3.29 7.96 10.32
C SER A 40 -2.24 7.62 11.38
N GLY A 41 -1.75 6.39 11.36
CA GLY A 41 -0.87 5.83 12.36
C GLY A 41 0.63 5.94 12.07
N LEU A 42 1.38 5.17 12.83
CA LEU A 42 2.84 5.04 12.72
C LEU A 42 3.28 4.59 11.33
N THR A 43 2.51 3.71 10.68
CA THR A 43 2.87 3.21 9.35
C THR A 43 2.93 4.34 8.34
N GLY A 44 1.94 5.24 8.31
CA GLY A 44 2.02 6.35 7.37
C GLY A 44 3.05 7.42 7.75
N ARG A 45 3.35 7.62 9.05
CA ARG A 45 4.51 8.45 9.44
C ARG A 45 5.79 7.89 8.85
N GLY A 46 5.98 6.59 8.97
CA GLY A 46 7.11 5.88 8.38
C GLY A 46 7.13 6.02 6.86
N ALA A 47 5.98 5.90 6.19
CA ALA A 47 5.86 6.07 4.74
C ALA A 47 6.36 7.45 4.27
N VAL A 48 6.04 8.53 4.99
CA VAL A 48 6.54 9.88 4.68
C VAL A 48 8.05 9.99 4.94
N LEU A 49 8.55 9.38 6.01
CA LEU A 49 9.96 9.44 6.39
C LEU A 49 10.86 8.59 5.48
N LEU A 50 10.30 7.59 4.82
CA LEU A 50 10.99 6.77 3.82
C LEU A 50 11.53 7.60 2.63
N ASP A 51 10.98 8.79 2.35
CA ASP A 51 11.51 9.73 1.34
C ASP A 51 12.63 10.65 1.87
N ARG A 52 12.86 10.64 3.19
CA ARG A 52 13.84 11.52 3.86
C ARG A 52 15.05 10.78 4.39
N THR A 53 15.32 9.59 3.88
CA THR A 53 16.43 8.74 4.35
C THR A 53 17.81 9.27 3.94
N GLN A 54 17.86 10.29 3.08
CA GLN A 54 19.08 11.05 2.77
C GLN A 54 19.43 12.08 3.86
N GLU A 55 18.50 12.39 4.76
CA GLU A 55 18.69 13.30 5.89
C GLU A 55 18.96 12.48 7.16
N GLU A 56 20.00 12.81 7.92
CA GLU A 56 20.33 12.13 9.19
C GLU A 56 19.13 12.13 10.17
N THR A 57 18.44 13.27 10.26
CA THR A 57 17.23 13.41 11.08
C THR A 57 16.06 12.58 10.56
N GLY A 58 15.99 12.33 9.25
CA GLY A 58 14.99 11.45 8.64
C GLY A 58 15.22 9.98 9.01
N VAL A 59 16.47 9.52 8.96
CA VAL A 59 16.87 8.16 9.38
C VAL A 59 16.59 7.95 10.87
N GLU A 60 16.94 8.91 11.73
CA GLU A 60 16.68 8.83 13.18
C GLU A 60 15.17 8.72 13.47
N ARG A 61 14.36 9.59 12.83
CA ARG A 61 12.91 9.60 13.00
C ARG A 61 12.27 8.31 12.49
N LEU A 62 12.71 7.81 11.34
CA LEU A 62 12.21 6.54 10.79
C LEU A 62 12.57 5.37 11.71
N THR A 63 13.81 5.32 12.20
CA THR A 63 14.29 4.32 13.17
C THR A 63 13.40 4.30 14.42
N ALA A 64 13.04 5.47 14.95
CA ALA A 64 12.14 5.58 16.09
C ALA A 64 10.73 5.02 15.78
N VAL A 65 10.17 5.34 14.60
CA VAL A 65 8.87 4.82 14.16
C VAL A 65 8.91 3.29 14.04
N LEU A 66 9.94 2.73 13.40
CA LEU A 66 10.08 1.28 13.20
C LEU A 66 10.24 0.55 14.53
N THR A 67 10.99 1.11 15.46
CA THR A 67 11.20 0.57 16.82
C THR A 67 9.88 0.50 17.60
N GLU A 68 9.02 1.51 17.45
CA GLU A 68 7.69 1.53 18.08
C GLU A 68 6.70 0.59 17.37
N LEU A 69 6.74 0.52 16.04
CA LEU A 69 5.82 -0.25 15.22
C LEU A 69 6.05 -1.76 15.31
N GLY A 70 7.30 -2.22 15.23
CA GLY A 70 7.66 -3.63 15.10
C GLY A 70 7.03 -4.55 16.16
N PRO A 71 7.17 -4.25 17.47
CA PRO A 71 6.56 -5.06 18.54
C PRO A 71 5.03 -5.12 18.48
N ARG A 72 4.39 -4.09 17.90
CA ARG A 72 2.95 -3.87 17.92
C ARG A 72 2.21 -4.38 16.68
N VAL A 73 2.91 -4.88 15.68
CA VAL A 73 2.32 -5.51 14.48
C VAL A 73 1.27 -6.57 14.85
N GLY A 74 1.49 -7.32 15.93
CA GLY A 74 0.55 -8.33 16.40
C GLY A 74 -0.78 -7.79 16.98
N GLU A 75 -0.84 -6.50 17.33
CA GLU A 75 -2.01 -5.80 17.88
C GLU A 75 -3.03 -5.42 16.80
N LEU A 76 -2.67 -5.49 15.51
CA LEU A 76 -3.56 -5.13 14.41
C LEU A 76 -4.80 -6.04 14.34
N PRO A 77 -5.92 -5.54 13.79
CA PRO A 77 -7.17 -6.27 13.69
C PRO A 77 -6.97 -7.65 13.05
N ARG A 78 -7.59 -8.68 13.65
CA ARG A 78 -7.47 -10.05 13.15
C ARG A 78 -8.33 -10.31 11.91
N GLU A 79 -9.22 -9.38 11.60
CA GLU A 79 -10.23 -9.45 10.53
C GLU A 79 -9.83 -8.69 9.27
N SER A 80 -8.70 -7.97 9.27
CA SER A 80 -8.21 -7.19 8.14
C SER A 80 -6.76 -7.57 7.84
N ALA A 81 -6.47 -7.89 6.58
CA ALA A 81 -5.10 -8.13 6.09
C ALA A 81 -4.54 -6.93 5.29
N GLY A 82 -5.37 -5.93 4.96
CA GLY A 82 -5.08 -4.94 3.93
C GLY A 82 -4.01 -3.88 4.25
N MET A 83 -3.63 -3.11 3.23
CA MET A 83 -2.61 -2.06 3.32
C MET A 83 -3.00 -0.91 4.24
N ALA A 84 -4.25 -0.44 4.14
CA ALA A 84 -4.67 0.80 4.77
C ALA A 84 -4.79 0.67 6.29
N HIS A 85 -5.36 -0.45 6.76
CA HIS A 85 -5.76 -0.66 8.15
C HIS A 85 -5.40 -2.05 8.70
N GLY A 86 -4.59 -2.81 7.98
CA GLY A 86 -4.17 -4.16 8.35
C GLY A 86 -2.65 -4.33 8.35
N PRO A 87 -2.16 -5.55 8.62
CA PRO A 87 -0.74 -5.87 8.70
C PRO A 87 0.05 -5.68 7.39
N ALA A 88 -0.60 -5.61 6.21
CA ALA A 88 0.12 -5.37 4.96
C ALA A 88 0.80 -3.99 4.90
N GLY A 89 0.22 -2.95 5.50
CA GLY A 89 0.85 -1.62 5.56
C GLY A 89 2.18 -1.65 6.34
N PRO A 90 2.18 -2.05 7.63
CA PRO A 90 3.40 -2.23 8.42
C PRO A 90 4.38 -3.20 7.76
N LEU A 91 3.91 -4.30 7.16
CA LEU A 91 4.77 -5.23 6.42
C LEU A 91 5.54 -4.51 5.31
N ALA A 92 4.83 -3.74 4.48
CA ALA A 92 5.44 -3.00 3.38
C ALA A 92 6.45 -1.97 3.92
N LEU A 93 6.10 -1.18 4.93
CA LEU A 93 7.01 -0.20 5.54
C LEU A 93 8.28 -0.85 6.12
N LEU A 94 8.12 -1.90 6.93
CA LEU A 94 9.25 -2.60 7.55
C LEU A 94 10.17 -3.22 6.49
N SER A 95 9.60 -3.75 5.42
CA SER A 95 10.35 -4.38 4.32
C SER A 95 11.08 -3.35 3.45
N LEU A 96 10.44 -2.20 3.19
CA LEU A 96 11.06 -1.09 2.46
C LEU A 96 12.21 -0.47 3.25
N ALA A 97 12.02 -0.25 4.55
CA ALA A 97 13.08 0.26 5.43
C ALA A 97 14.26 -0.72 5.50
N TRP A 98 13.98 -2.03 5.63
CA TRP A 98 15.01 -3.07 5.61
C TRP A 98 15.80 -3.06 4.30
N SER A 99 15.10 -2.99 3.16
CA SER A 99 15.73 -2.93 1.83
C SER A 99 16.56 -1.65 1.63
N ALA A 100 16.24 -0.57 2.35
CA ALA A 100 17.00 0.67 2.36
C ALA A 100 18.19 0.67 3.36
N GLY A 101 18.45 -0.45 4.05
CA GLY A 101 19.51 -0.56 5.06
C GLY A 101 19.19 0.12 6.39
N ILE A 102 17.91 0.40 6.66
CA ILE A 102 17.44 1.02 7.91
C ILE A 102 16.88 -0.08 8.80
N GLU A 103 17.72 -0.51 9.72
CA GLU A 103 17.50 -1.71 10.54
C GLU A 103 17.20 -1.36 12.00
N VAL A 104 16.20 -2.02 12.59
CA VAL A 104 15.91 -1.97 14.02
C VAL A 104 15.83 -3.37 14.63
N LEU A 105 16.11 -3.46 15.93
CA LEU A 105 16.06 -4.74 16.65
C LEU A 105 14.67 -5.38 16.52
N GLY A 106 14.64 -6.63 16.03
CA GLY A 106 13.40 -7.39 15.87
C GLY A 106 12.59 -7.06 14.61
N GLN A 107 13.11 -6.25 13.68
CA GLN A 107 12.42 -5.91 12.42
C GLN A 107 12.07 -7.13 11.58
N VAL A 108 13.02 -8.06 11.37
CA VAL A 108 12.77 -9.31 10.63
C VAL A 108 11.68 -10.15 11.32
N THR A 109 11.71 -10.23 12.65
CA THR A 109 10.66 -10.90 13.43
C THR A 109 9.30 -10.24 13.23
N ALA A 110 9.25 -8.90 13.17
CA ALA A 110 8.02 -8.15 12.89
C ALA A 110 7.51 -8.38 11.46
N ILE A 111 8.40 -8.46 10.47
CA ILE A 111 8.07 -8.82 9.08
C ILE A 111 7.42 -10.21 9.04
N HIS A 112 8.06 -11.23 9.63
CA HIS A 112 7.50 -12.58 9.67
C HIS A 112 6.14 -12.63 10.37
N ARG A 113 5.98 -11.94 11.52
CA ARG A 113 4.68 -11.85 12.21
C ARG A 113 3.61 -11.21 11.33
N ALA A 114 3.92 -10.13 10.61
CA ALA A 114 2.95 -9.51 9.71
C ALA A 114 2.55 -10.45 8.57
N VAL A 115 3.52 -11.17 7.97
CA VAL A 115 3.26 -12.20 6.96
C VAL A 115 2.35 -13.30 7.51
N GLU A 116 2.66 -13.84 8.69
CA GLU A 116 1.82 -14.85 9.35
C GLU A 116 0.37 -14.36 9.51
N ARG A 117 0.17 -13.15 10.04
CA ARG A 117 -1.16 -12.56 10.22
C ARG A 117 -1.91 -12.35 8.91
N ILE A 118 -1.22 -11.96 7.85
CA ILE A 118 -1.82 -11.87 6.51
C ILE A 118 -2.28 -13.25 6.04
N LEU A 119 -1.43 -14.27 6.18
CA LEU A 119 -1.70 -15.61 5.69
C LEU A 119 -2.78 -16.35 6.50
N GLU A 120 -3.01 -16.02 7.78
CA GLU A 120 -4.13 -16.53 8.59
C GLU A 120 -5.50 -16.32 7.89
N LEU A 121 -5.64 -15.22 7.17
CA LEU A 121 -6.87 -14.83 6.47
C LEU A 121 -6.93 -15.26 5.00
N ARG A 122 -5.84 -15.82 4.46
CA ARG A 122 -5.79 -16.30 3.07
C ARG A 122 -6.84 -17.39 2.86
N ARG A 123 -7.63 -17.27 1.80
CA ARG A 123 -8.60 -18.27 1.35
C ARG A 123 -8.45 -18.41 -0.15
N ASP A 124 -8.01 -19.57 -0.60
CA ASP A 124 -7.85 -19.83 -2.01
C ASP A 124 -9.20 -20.15 -2.65
N ASP A 125 -9.38 -19.68 -3.89
CA ASP A 125 -10.53 -19.99 -4.73
C ASP A 125 -10.07 -20.57 -6.07
N ALA A 126 -11.01 -20.76 -7.00
CA ALA A 126 -10.72 -21.33 -8.32
C ALA A 126 -9.73 -20.49 -9.17
N TRP A 127 -9.48 -19.22 -8.81
CA TRP A 127 -8.55 -18.33 -9.51
C TRP A 127 -7.20 -18.22 -8.80
N GLY A 128 -7.08 -18.69 -7.56
CA GLY A 128 -5.85 -18.71 -6.77
C GLY A 128 -6.00 -18.04 -5.41
N PRO A 129 -4.93 -17.47 -4.83
CA PRO A 129 -4.97 -16.82 -3.52
C PRO A 129 -5.97 -15.66 -3.45
N ASP A 130 -6.73 -15.57 -2.35
CA ASP A 130 -7.67 -14.46 -2.08
C ASP A 130 -7.84 -14.19 -0.57
N TRP A 131 -8.50 -13.06 -0.26
CA TRP A 131 -8.87 -12.64 1.10
C TRP A 131 -10.39 -12.34 1.24
N ARG A 132 -11.21 -12.75 0.27
CA ARG A 132 -12.69 -12.63 0.26
C ARG A 132 -13.23 -11.22 0.45
N VAL A 133 -12.43 -10.22 0.07
CA VAL A 133 -12.76 -8.80 0.07
C VAL A 133 -12.51 -8.24 -1.35
N PRO A 134 -13.05 -7.05 -1.71
CA PRO A 134 -12.76 -6.47 -3.02
C PRO A 134 -11.26 -6.42 -3.29
N ALA A 135 -10.83 -6.74 -4.51
CA ALA A 135 -9.42 -6.78 -4.90
C ALA A 135 -8.86 -5.35 -5.08
N SER A 136 -8.78 -4.60 -3.98
CA SER A 136 -8.29 -3.23 -3.92
C SER A 136 -6.88 -3.14 -3.36
N TRP A 137 -6.26 -1.97 -3.50
CA TRP A 137 -5.03 -1.65 -2.78
C TRP A 137 -5.25 -1.59 -1.27
N CYS A 138 -6.29 -0.89 -0.80
CA CYS A 138 -6.46 -0.61 0.63
C CYS A 138 -6.77 -1.84 1.49
N HIS A 139 -7.52 -2.82 0.95
CA HIS A 139 -8.04 -3.95 1.71
C HIS A 139 -7.74 -5.32 1.10
N GLY A 140 -7.55 -5.38 -0.22
CA GLY A 140 -7.63 -6.63 -0.97
C GLY A 140 -6.31 -7.23 -1.42
N SER A 141 -6.47 -8.31 -2.18
CA SER A 141 -5.38 -9.12 -2.72
C SER A 141 -4.29 -8.31 -3.43
N PRO A 142 -4.55 -7.26 -4.24
CA PRO A 142 -3.47 -6.49 -4.87
C PRO A 142 -2.55 -5.77 -3.87
N GLY A 143 -3.11 -5.08 -2.88
CA GLY A 143 -2.29 -4.39 -1.87
C GLY A 143 -1.52 -5.38 -1.00
N ILE A 144 -2.19 -6.45 -0.58
CA ILE A 144 -1.57 -7.55 0.17
C ILE A 144 -0.41 -8.17 -0.62
N ALA A 145 -0.63 -8.47 -1.90
CA ALA A 145 0.39 -9.02 -2.77
C ALA A 145 1.60 -8.09 -2.88
N ARG A 146 1.39 -6.77 -2.97
CA ARG A 146 2.51 -5.84 -2.99
C ARG A 146 3.33 -5.92 -1.70
N ALA A 147 2.69 -5.92 -0.54
CA ALA A 147 3.39 -6.05 0.74
C ALA A 147 4.18 -7.37 0.84
N LEU A 148 3.59 -8.48 0.38
CA LEU A 148 4.27 -9.78 0.34
C LEU A 148 5.47 -9.79 -0.63
N TRP A 149 5.36 -9.14 -1.78
CA TRP A 149 6.47 -8.98 -2.73
C TRP A 149 7.64 -8.21 -2.12
N LEU A 150 7.34 -7.08 -1.47
CA LEU A 150 8.34 -6.24 -0.79
C LEU A 150 9.04 -7.04 0.33
N ALA A 151 8.28 -7.80 1.11
CA ALA A 151 8.83 -8.68 2.15
C ALA A 151 9.71 -9.78 1.58
N GLY A 152 9.26 -10.44 0.51
CA GLY A 152 10.04 -11.47 -0.17
C GLY A 152 11.31 -10.92 -0.81
N THR A 153 11.32 -9.67 -1.24
CA THR A 153 12.53 -8.99 -1.72
C THR A 153 13.48 -8.66 -0.57
N ALA A 154 12.95 -8.06 0.50
CA ALA A 154 13.72 -7.66 1.69
C ALA A 154 14.41 -8.85 2.37
N LEU A 155 13.74 -10.00 2.43
CA LEU A 155 14.22 -11.21 3.09
C LEU A 155 14.84 -12.25 2.14
N ASP A 156 14.96 -11.93 0.84
CA ASP A 156 15.32 -12.88 -0.23
C ASP A 156 14.49 -14.19 -0.22
N ASP A 157 13.20 -14.07 0.11
CA ASP A 157 12.26 -15.19 0.11
C ASP A 157 11.55 -15.31 -1.25
N ALA A 158 11.99 -16.29 -2.05
CA ALA A 158 11.40 -16.59 -3.36
C ALA A 158 9.93 -17.03 -3.26
N ARG A 159 9.54 -17.75 -2.20
CA ARG A 159 8.17 -18.27 -2.04
C ARG A 159 7.18 -17.14 -1.80
N LEU A 160 7.58 -16.11 -1.05
CA LEU A 160 6.76 -14.90 -0.86
C LEU A 160 6.61 -14.12 -2.17
N ARG A 161 7.69 -14.01 -2.97
CA ARG A 161 7.65 -13.37 -4.28
C ARG A 161 6.74 -14.12 -5.27
N GLU A 162 6.84 -15.45 -5.33
CA GLU A 162 5.97 -16.31 -6.14
C GLU A 162 4.50 -16.15 -5.73
N LEU A 163 4.20 -16.28 -4.43
CA LEU A 163 2.84 -16.11 -3.90
C LEU A 163 2.27 -14.72 -4.24
N ALA A 164 3.09 -13.68 -4.11
CA ALA A 164 2.68 -12.32 -4.44
C ALA A 164 2.31 -12.19 -5.93
N GLY A 165 3.13 -12.75 -6.82
CA GLY A 165 2.85 -12.77 -8.26
C GLY A 165 1.55 -13.52 -8.58
N GLU A 166 1.41 -14.74 -8.04
CA GLU A 166 0.20 -15.55 -8.18
C GLU A 166 -1.05 -14.82 -7.68
N THR A 167 -0.95 -14.08 -6.58
CA THR A 167 -2.06 -13.34 -5.98
C THR A 167 -2.57 -12.22 -6.90
N VAL A 168 -1.65 -11.45 -7.52
CA VAL A 168 -2.05 -10.40 -8.48
C VAL A 168 -2.65 -11.02 -9.75
N LEU A 169 -2.04 -12.08 -10.29
CA LEU A 169 -2.56 -12.79 -11.46
C LEU A 169 -3.92 -13.44 -11.18
N ALA A 170 -4.15 -13.96 -9.98
CA ALA A 170 -5.45 -14.45 -9.54
C ALA A 170 -6.49 -13.32 -9.54
N ALA A 171 -6.15 -12.15 -8.97
CA ALA A 171 -7.03 -11.00 -8.97
C ALA A 171 -7.35 -10.50 -10.39
N LEU A 172 -6.39 -10.51 -11.31
CA LEU A 172 -6.57 -10.10 -12.70
C LEU A 172 -7.45 -11.06 -13.51
N ARG A 173 -7.35 -12.37 -13.24
CA ARG A 173 -8.16 -13.41 -13.90
C ARG A 173 -9.59 -13.50 -13.36
N ARG A 174 -9.85 -12.99 -12.15
CA ARG A 174 -11.20 -13.02 -11.56
C ARG A 174 -12.19 -12.18 -12.39
N PRO A 175 -13.39 -12.70 -12.66
CA PRO A 175 -14.46 -11.94 -13.29
C PRO A 175 -14.76 -10.64 -12.52
N PRO A 176 -15.16 -9.54 -13.20
CA PRO A 176 -15.49 -8.26 -12.57
C PRO A 176 -16.44 -8.38 -11.36
N ALA A 177 -17.47 -9.22 -11.46
CA ALA A 177 -18.46 -9.44 -10.41
C ALA A 177 -17.85 -9.99 -9.10
N LEU A 178 -16.78 -10.79 -9.21
CA LEU A 178 -16.06 -11.36 -8.07
C LEU A 178 -14.92 -10.46 -7.59
N ARG A 179 -14.26 -9.77 -8.53
CA ARG A 179 -13.20 -8.81 -8.23
C ARG A 179 -13.72 -7.57 -7.48
N ARG A 180 -14.96 -7.15 -7.76
CA ARG A 180 -15.73 -6.12 -7.01
C ARG A 180 -15.12 -4.71 -6.96
N ILE A 181 -14.19 -4.37 -7.86
CA ILE A 181 -13.62 -3.02 -7.97
C ILE A 181 -13.90 -2.33 -9.30
N ASP A 182 -14.35 -3.08 -10.32
CA ASP A 182 -14.55 -2.61 -11.71
C ASP A 182 -15.54 -1.44 -11.87
N GLY A 183 -16.46 -1.28 -10.92
CA GLY A 183 -17.37 -0.14 -10.90
C GLY A 183 -16.73 1.20 -10.51
N ARG A 184 -15.46 1.19 -10.07
CA ARG A 184 -14.76 2.34 -9.47
C ARG A 184 -13.41 2.58 -10.17
N VAL A 185 -13.05 3.85 -10.31
CA VAL A 185 -11.84 4.27 -11.04
C VAL A 185 -10.64 4.58 -10.13
N GLY A 186 -10.87 4.90 -8.85
CA GLY A 186 -9.84 5.43 -7.94
C GLY A 186 -8.69 4.47 -7.61
N LEU A 187 -7.66 5.03 -6.96
CA LEU A 187 -6.48 4.32 -6.46
C LEU A 187 -6.78 3.46 -5.24
N CYS A 188 -7.63 3.94 -4.33
CA CYS A 188 -7.87 3.27 -3.05
C CYS A 188 -8.50 1.88 -3.27
N HIS A 189 -9.59 1.84 -4.04
CA HIS A 189 -10.40 0.64 -4.27
C HIS A 189 -11.06 0.61 -5.65
N GLY A 190 -10.30 0.97 -6.67
CA GLY A 190 -10.71 0.95 -8.07
C GLY A 190 -9.62 0.45 -9.02
N LEU A 191 -9.93 0.56 -10.31
CA LEU A 191 -9.07 0.07 -11.39
C LEU A 191 -7.71 0.77 -11.46
N ALA A 192 -7.59 2.05 -11.08
CA ALA A 192 -6.31 2.74 -11.08
C ALA A 192 -5.31 2.15 -10.07
N GLY A 193 -5.79 1.74 -8.88
CA GLY A 193 -4.96 1.07 -7.89
C GLY A 193 -4.47 -0.30 -8.37
N LEU A 194 -5.37 -1.08 -8.98
CA LEU A 194 -5.01 -2.35 -9.59
C LEU A 194 -4.00 -2.15 -10.73
N LEU A 195 -4.16 -1.11 -11.56
CA LEU A 195 -3.24 -0.78 -12.65
C LEU A 195 -1.83 -0.52 -12.13
N LEU A 196 -1.68 0.37 -11.15
CA LEU A 196 -0.36 0.70 -10.59
C LEU A 196 0.35 -0.52 -10.00
N ILE A 197 -0.37 -1.35 -9.25
CA ILE A 197 0.20 -2.58 -8.70
C ILE A 197 0.61 -3.53 -9.82
N THR A 198 -0.22 -3.70 -10.85
CA THR A 198 0.12 -4.55 -12.01
C THR A 198 1.36 -4.03 -12.75
N LEU A 199 1.49 -2.71 -12.93
CA LEU A 199 2.68 -2.09 -13.52
C LEU A 199 3.93 -2.33 -12.68
N ARG A 200 3.82 -2.26 -11.34
CA ARG A 200 4.93 -2.58 -10.44
C ARG A 200 5.39 -4.03 -10.58
N PHE A 201 4.47 -4.97 -10.68
CA PHE A 201 4.84 -6.36 -10.97
C PHE A 201 5.44 -6.52 -12.38
N ALA A 202 4.97 -5.78 -13.38
CA ALA A 202 5.58 -5.78 -14.71
C ALA A 202 7.00 -5.18 -14.75
N GLN A 203 7.35 -4.35 -13.77
CA GLN A 203 8.68 -3.73 -13.61
C GLN A 203 9.62 -4.62 -12.78
N ASP A 204 9.10 -5.18 -11.69
CA ASP A 204 9.90 -5.93 -10.72
C ASP A 204 10.09 -7.41 -11.10
N THR A 205 9.27 -7.93 -12.03
CA THR A 205 9.32 -9.33 -12.46
C THR A 205 9.68 -9.48 -13.94
N ALA A 206 10.22 -10.64 -14.29
CA ALA A 206 10.40 -11.06 -15.68
C ALA A 206 9.18 -11.80 -16.25
N ASP A 207 8.05 -11.87 -15.52
CA ASP A 207 6.87 -12.60 -15.96
C ASP A 207 6.15 -11.85 -17.11
N PRO A 208 6.06 -12.45 -18.31
CA PRO A 208 5.46 -11.79 -19.46
C PRO A 208 3.96 -11.55 -19.32
N ALA A 209 3.27 -12.15 -18.33
CA ALA A 209 1.84 -12.01 -18.13
C ALA A 209 1.42 -10.60 -17.65
N PHE A 210 2.28 -9.89 -16.92
CA PHE A 210 1.88 -8.62 -16.28
C PHE A 210 1.70 -7.46 -17.27
N ARG A 211 2.52 -7.37 -18.32
CA ARG A 211 2.42 -6.26 -19.28
C ARG A 211 1.09 -6.28 -20.07
N PRO A 212 0.66 -7.40 -20.68
CA PRO A 212 -0.66 -7.47 -21.29
C PRO A 212 -1.80 -7.23 -20.30
N ALA A 213 -1.67 -7.74 -19.07
CA ALA A 213 -2.68 -7.52 -18.04
C ALA A 213 -2.79 -6.05 -17.61
N ALA A 214 -1.67 -5.33 -17.49
CA ALA A 214 -1.67 -3.89 -17.22
C ALA A 214 -2.38 -3.12 -18.36
N HIS A 215 -2.13 -3.49 -19.61
CA HIS A 215 -2.81 -2.90 -20.76
C HIS A 215 -4.34 -3.14 -20.72
N ASP A 216 -4.79 -4.35 -20.40
CA ASP A 216 -6.22 -4.67 -20.22
C ASP A 216 -6.86 -3.89 -19.06
N VAL A 217 -6.19 -3.75 -17.92
CA VAL A 217 -6.67 -2.92 -16.81
C VAL A 217 -6.75 -1.44 -17.22
N ALA A 218 -5.75 -0.93 -17.94
CA ALA A 218 -5.73 0.46 -18.43
C ALA A 218 -6.89 0.74 -19.39
N GLY A 219 -7.17 -0.17 -20.33
CA GLY A 219 -8.33 -0.06 -21.24
C GLY A 219 -9.65 0.04 -20.47
N ARG A 220 -9.90 -0.88 -19.54
CA ARG A 220 -11.11 -0.85 -18.69
C ARG A 220 -11.20 0.40 -17.83
N LEU A 221 -10.07 0.90 -17.31
CA LEU A 221 -10.02 2.13 -16.54
C LEU A 221 -10.46 3.32 -17.40
N LEU A 222 -9.93 3.44 -18.62
CA LEU A 222 -10.28 4.51 -19.55
C LEU A 222 -11.75 4.44 -19.96
N ASP A 223 -12.24 3.26 -20.35
CA ASP A 223 -13.66 3.06 -20.69
C ASP A 223 -14.57 3.48 -19.54
N ARG A 224 -14.24 3.05 -18.32
CA ARG A 224 -15.03 3.38 -17.12
C ARG A 224 -14.97 4.86 -16.77
N TYR A 225 -13.79 5.48 -16.90
CA TYR A 225 -13.57 6.90 -16.62
C TYR A 225 -14.33 7.78 -17.62
N SER A 226 -14.28 7.45 -18.91
CA SER A 226 -15.04 8.15 -19.96
C SER A 226 -16.56 8.02 -19.79
N ALA A 227 -17.03 6.91 -19.20
CA ALA A 227 -18.45 6.70 -18.90
C ALA A 227 -18.89 7.22 -17.51
N SER A 228 -18.03 7.91 -16.76
CA SER A 228 -18.32 8.39 -15.40
C SER A 228 -18.64 9.88 -15.33
N GLU A 229 -19.47 10.27 -14.36
CA GLU A 229 -19.68 11.68 -14.00
C GLU A 229 -18.36 12.33 -13.55
N PRO A 230 -18.27 13.69 -13.57
CA PRO A 230 -17.06 14.41 -13.18
C PRO A 230 -16.52 13.94 -11.82
N THR A 231 -15.33 13.36 -11.84
CA THR A 231 -14.63 12.90 -10.63
C THR A 231 -14.10 14.09 -9.84
N THR A 232 -14.11 14.00 -8.51
CA THR A 232 -13.42 14.97 -7.64
C THR A 232 -11.93 15.03 -7.99
N PRO A 233 -11.20 16.14 -7.73
CA PRO A 233 -9.80 16.27 -8.12
C PRO A 233 -8.81 15.47 -7.25
N GLY A 234 -9.30 14.64 -6.31
CA GLY A 234 -8.48 13.98 -5.30
C GLY A 234 -7.53 12.89 -5.83
N LEU A 235 -6.52 12.55 -5.01
CA LEU A 235 -5.57 11.48 -5.30
C LEU A 235 -6.21 10.09 -5.17
N LEU A 236 -6.75 9.75 -4.00
CA LEU A 236 -7.17 8.37 -3.71
C LEU A 236 -8.41 7.91 -4.48
N ASP A 237 -9.40 8.78 -4.63
CA ASP A 237 -10.70 8.44 -5.24
C ASP A 237 -11.06 9.33 -6.44
N GLY A 238 -10.15 10.22 -6.85
CA GLY A 238 -10.43 11.29 -7.81
C GLY A 238 -9.61 11.23 -9.10
N ALA A 239 -9.81 12.25 -9.93
CA ALA A 239 -9.22 12.40 -11.26
C ALA A 239 -7.68 12.34 -11.22
N ALA A 240 -7.06 12.99 -10.22
CA ALA A 240 -5.61 13.06 -10.14
C ALA A 240 -4.98 11.67 -10.03
N GLY A 241 -5.52 10.79 -9.19
CA GLY A 241 -5.02 9.42 -9.07
C GLY A 241 -5.22 8.59 -10.34
N VAL A 242 -6.36 8.75 -11.01
CA VAL A 242 -6.63 8.08 -12.29
C VAL A 242 -5.62 8.52 -13.35
N LEU A 243 -5.42 9.83 -13.52
CA LEU A 243 -4.50 10.37 -14.50
C LEU A 243 -3.05 9.98 -14.21
N LEU A 244 -2.62 9.97 -12.95
CA LEU A 244 -1.29 9.51 -12.57
C LEU A 244 -1.09 8.01 -12.84
N ALA A 245 -2.10 7.17 -12.61
CA ALA A 245 -2.04 5.75 -12.94
C ALA A 245 -1.95 5.52 -14.46
N VAL A 246 -2.75 6.24 -15.25
CA VAL A 246 -2.69 6.19 -16.71
C VAL A 246 -1.34 6.67 -17.22
N LEU A 247 -0.83 7.80 -16.71
CA LEU A 247 0.50 8.32 -17.07
C LEU A 247 1.59 7.27 -16.79
N SER A 248 1.51 6.58 -15.66
CA SER A 248 2.46 5.51 -15.30
C SER A 248 2.43 4.33 -16.29
N ALA A 249 1.32 4.10 -16.98
CA ALA A 249 1.22 3.07 -18.02
C ALA A 249 1.87 3.49 -19.37
N THR A 250 2.14 4.79 -19.56
CA THR A 250 2.72 5.33 -20.81
C THR A 250 4.24 5.43 -20.81
N THR A 251 4.89 5.09 -19.69
CA THR A 251 6.33 5.22 -19.52
C THR A 251 6.90 3.98 -18.83
N PRO A 252 8.13 3.54 -19.17
CA PRO A 252 8.80 2.49 -18.41
C PRO A 252 9.34 2.97 -17.05
N VAL A 253 9.36 4.29 -16.81
CA VAL A 253 9.90 4.88 -15.58
C VAL A 253 8.91 4.69 -14.42
N PRO A 254 9.27 3.98 -13.35
CA PRO A 254 8.38 3.81 -12.20
C PRO A 254 8.15 5.15 -11.47
N PRO A 255 6.91 5.46 -11.06
CA PRO A 255 6.61 6.73 -10.39
C PRO A 255 7.09 6.74 -8.94
N ALA A 256 7.91 7.72 -8.54
CA ALA A 256 8.34 7.84 -7.15
C ALA A 256 7.19 8.14 -6.16
N TRP A 257 6.14 8.83 -6.62
CA TRP A 257 5.03 9.25 -5.76
C TRP A 257 4.23 8.09 -5.18
N ASP A 258 4.29 6.90 -5.79
CA ASP A 258 3.52 5.73 -5.32
C ASP A 258 4.07 5.09 -4.04
N ARG A 259 5.22 5.59 -3.55
CA ARG A 259 5.71 5.35 -2.20
C ARG A 259 4.76 5.86 -1.12
N ALA A 260 3.98 6.91 -1.41
CA ALA A 260 2.88 7.34 -0.54
C ALA A 260 1.80 6.25 -0.35
N LEU A 261 1.74 5.28 -1.27
CA LEU A 261 0.87 4.11 -1.22
C LEU A 261 1.63 2.83 -0.77
N LEU A 262 2.88 2.98 -0.31
CA LEU A 262 3.81 1.90 0.01
C LEU A 262 3.97 0.88 -1.13
N LEU A 263 3.99 1.37 -2.38
CA LEU A 263 4.25 0.54 -3.55
C LEU A 263 5.72 0.51 -3.95
N SER A 264 6.59 1.42 -3.48
CA SER A 264 8.04 1.38 -3.77
C SER A 264 8.88 2.05 -2.72
#